data_AF-A0A0Q6FXU8-F1
#
_entry.id   AF-A0A0Q6FXU8-F1
#
_cell.length_a   1.000
_cell.length_b   1.000
_cell.length_c   1.000
_cell.angle_alpha   90.00
_cell.angle_beta   90.00
_cell.angle_gamma   90.00
#
_symmetry.space_group_name_H-M   'P 1'
#
loop_
_entity.id
_entity.type
_entity.pdbx_description
1 polymer ?
#
loop_
_entity_poly.entity_id
_entity_poly.type
_entity_poly.pdbx_seq_one_letter_code
_entity_poly.pdbx_strand_id
1 'polypeptide(L)'
;MSWTTLADVAAGFCLIAGSFLALAAGVGVLRFPDLLARMHAGTKPQVLGLILLLTGEALRVRNMQVLGMLVLIIVFQLLTAPVAAHMVGRAGYRTGKVRNDLLVVDELTEDHFRAPEKPVRCEDDHGLDNPARKDKRDVEAPPA
;
A
#
# COMPACT_ATOMS: atom_id res chain seq x y z
N MET A 1 9.50 -25.63 38.68
CA MET A 1 9.02 -24.43 37.96
C MET A 1 7.60 -24.69 37.49
N SER A 2 6.66 -23.84 37.87
CA SER A 2 5.27 -23.94 37.42
C SER A 2 5.19 -23.67 35.91
N TRP A 3 4.48 -24.54 35.18
CA TRP A 3 4.23 -24.41 33.74
C TRP A 3 3.60 -23.04 33.35
N THR A 4 2.84 -22.44 34.27
CA THR A 4 2.29 -21.09 34.12
C THR A 4 3.36 -20.04 33.97
N THR A 5 4.39 -20.06 34.83
CA THR A 5 5.49 -19.10 34.81
C THR A 5 6.28 -19.16 33.49
N LEU A 6 6.51 -20.36 32.96
CA LEU A 6 7.19 -20.51 31.67
C LEU A 6 6.37 -19.89 30.53
N ALA A 7 5.06 -20.10 30.53
CA ALA A 7 4.18 -19.52 29.54
C ALA A 7 4.05 -17.99 29.68
N ASP A 8 4.08 -17.45 30.91
CA ASP A 8 4.03 -16.00 31.14
C ASP A 8 5.30 -15.32 30.62
N VAL A 9 6.47 -15.95 30.82
CA VAL A 9 7.75 -15.48 30.27
C VAL A 9 7.73 -15.54 28.74
N ALA A 10 7.25 -16.66 28.17
CA ALA A 10 7.11 -16.80 26.72
C ALA A 10 6.14 -15.75 26.14
N ALA A 11 5.00 -15.51 26.80
CA ALA A 11 4.03 -14.50 26.42
C ALA A 11 4.66 -13.10 26.43
N GLY A 12 5.40 -12.75 27.49
CA GLY A 12 6.11 -11.47 27.57
C GLY A 12 7.11 -11.28 26.42
N PHE A 13 7.88 -12.31 26.09
CA PHE A 13 8.79 -12.28 24.94
C PHE A 13 8.05 -12.07 23.61
N CYS A 14 6.98 -12.83 23.38
CA CYS A 14 6.14 -12.69 22.18
C CYS A 14 5.55 -11.28 22.05
N LEU A 15 5.07 -10.69 23.14
CA LEU A 15 4.51 -9.33 23.13
C LEU A 15 5.56 -8.26 22.83
N ILE A 16 6.75 -8.37 23.43
CA ILE A 16 7.85 -7.42 23.19
C ILE A 16 8.36 -7.55 21.74
N ALA A 17 8.60 -8.79 21.27
CA ALA A 17 9.05 -9.01 19.90
C ALA A 17 7.99 -8.60 18.87
N GLY A 18 6.71 -8.89 19.13
CA GLY A 18 5.61 -8.50 18.25
C GLY A 18 5.41 -6.99 18.16
N SER A 19 5.50 -6.27 19.29
CA SER A 19 5.42 -4.81 19.31
C SER A 19 6.62 -4.15 18.62
N PHE A 20 7.83 -4.70 18.78
CA PHE A 20 9.00 -4.24 18.05
C PHE A 20 8.84 -4.41 16.53
N LEU A 21 8.30 -5.54 16.07
CA LEU A 21 8.04 -5.77 14.65
C LEU A 21 6.95 -4.84 14.09
N ALA A 22 5.90 -4.55 14.86
CA ALA A 22 4.89 -3.57 14.48
C ALA A 22 5.49 -2.16 14.34
N LEU A 23 6.38 -1.78 15.26
CA LEU A 23 7.13 -0.53 15.17
C LEU A 23 8.05 -0.52 13.95
N ALA A 24 8.77 -1.60 13.68
CA ALA A 24 9.63 -1.74 12.51
C ALA A 24 8.84 -1.65 11.19
N ALA A 25 7.62 -2.20 11.13
CA ALA A 25 6.73 -2.06 9.98
C ALA A 25 6.36 -0.58 9.74
N GLY A 26 5.98 0.14 10.80
CA GLY A 26 5.67 1.58 10.73
C GLY A 26 6.87 2.42 10.28
N VAL A 27 8.05 2.18 10.88
CA VAL A 27 9.30 2.84 10.49
C VAL A 27 9.68 2.52 9.04
N GLY A 28 9.50 1.28 8.61
CA GLY A 28 9.74 0.84 7.23
C GLY A 28 8.90 1.62 6.23
N VAL A 29 7.60 1.76 6.48
CA VAL A 29 6.69 2.53 5.61
C VAL A 29 7.12 4.00 5.51
N LEU A 30 7.63 4.60 6.59
CA LEU A 30 8.10 5.99 6.59
C LEU A 30 9.46 6.18 5.91
N ARG A 31 10.36 5.19 6.03
CA ARG A 31 11.75 5.32 5.59
C ARG A 31 11.97 4.99 4.12
N PHE A 32 11.21 4.05 3.55
CA PHE A 32 11.40 3.69 2.15
C PHE A 32 10.80 4.77 1.22
N PRO A 33 11.51 5.22 0.18
CA PRO A 33 10.99 6.20 -0.77
C PRO A 33 10.13 5.58 -1.90
N ASP A 34 10.24 4.27 -2.12
CA ASP A 34 9.52 3.54 -3.17
C ASP A 34 8.25 2.84 -2.66
N LEU A 35 7.21 2.82 -3.48
CA LEU A 35 5.87 2.32 -3.13
C LEU A 35 5.87 0.80 -2.94
N LEU A 36 6.55 0.06 -3.82
CA LEU A 36 6.67 -1.40 -3.71
C LEU A 36 7.51 -1.79 -2.48
N ALA A 37 8.61 -1.07 -2.26
CA ALA A 37 9.44 -1.24 -1.06
C ALA A 37 8.67 -0.94 0.23
N ARG A 38 7.84 0.12 0.27
CA ARG A 38 6.96 0.44 1.41
C ARG A 38 5.94 -0.66 1.68
N MET A 39 5.31 -1.22 0.65
CA MET A 39 4.36 -2.32 0.82
C MET A 39 5.04 -3.55 1.39
N HIS A 40 6.23 -3.92 0.91
CA HIS A 40 6.98 -5.05 1.45
C HIS A 40 7.45 -4.84 2.88
N ALA A 41 7.98 -3.65 3.17
CA ALA A 41 8.47 -3.29 4.49
C ALA A 41 7.35 -3.15 5.52
N GLY A 42 6.17 -2.70 5.10
CA GLY A 42 5.00 -2.59 5.97
C GLY A 42 4.32 -3.94 6.20
N THR A 43 4.13 -4.75 5.17
CA THR A 43 3.30 -5.98 5.29
C THR A 43 4.01 -7.15 5.97
N LYS A 44 5.29 -7.42 5.64
CA LYS A 44 6.00 -8.60 6.16
C LYS A 44 6.19 -8.56 7.69
N PRO A 45 6.76 -7.50 8.28
CA PRO A 45 6.95 -7.45 9.72
C PRO A 45 5.62 -7.28 10.46
N GLN A 46 4.61 -6.64 9.85
CA GLN A 46 3.30 -6.45 10.46
C GLN A 46 2.54 -7.75 10.66
N VAL A 47 2.50 -8.64 9.65
CA VAL A 47 1.81 -9.93 9.78
C VAL A 47 2.50 -10.81 10.83
N LEU A 48 3.84 -10.88 10.80
CA LEU A 48 4.61 -11.59 11.82
C LEU A 48 4.38 -11.00 13.22
N GLY A 49 4.47 -9.67 13.36
CA GLY A 49 4.27 -8.98 14.63
C GLY A 49 2.90 -9.24 15.23
N LEU A 50 1.85 -9.22 14.41
CA LEU A 50 0.50 -9.54 14.85
C LEU A 50 0.37 -11.00 15.32
N ILE A 51 0.91 -11.96 14.57
CA ILE A 51 0.87 -13.38 14.97
C ILE A 51 1.57 -13.58 16.32
N LEU A 52 2.71 -12.91 16.54
CA LEU A 52 3.42 -12.95 17.82
C LEU A 52 2.59 -12.34 18.96
N LEU A 53 1.99 -11.17 18.74
CA LEU A 53 1.13 -10.52 19.74
C LEU A 53 -0.04 -11.41 20.15
N LEU A 54 -0.75 -11.96 19.17
CA LEU A 54 -1.91 -12.83 19.43
C LEU A 54 -1.49 -14.16 20.07
N THR A 55 -0.34 -14.71 19.69
CA THR A 55 0.21 -15.91 20.36
C THR A 55 0.56 -15.62 21.82
N GLY A 56 1.15 -14.46 22.11
CA GLY A 56 1.44 -14.03 23.49
C GLY A 56 0.16 -13.86 24.33
N GLU A 57 -0.87 -13.23 23.77
CA GLU A 57 -2.17 -13.10 24.44
C GLU A 57 -2.88 -14.45 24.63
N ALA A 58 -2.80 -15.36 23.65
CA ALA A 58 -3.34 -16.72 23.77
C ALA A 58 -2.73 -17.48 24.95
N LEU A 59 -1.41 -17.38 25.13
CA LEU A 59 -0.67 -18.03 26.22
C LEU A 59 -1.03 -17.48 27.61
N ARG A 60 -1.38 -16.18 27.68
CA ARG A 60 -1.66 -15.46 28.92
C ARG A 60 -3.11 -15.60 29.36
N VAL A 61 -4.07 -15.44 28.45
CA VAL A 61 -5.50 -15.42 28.78
C VAL A 61 -6.07 -16.85 28.90
N ARG A 62 -5.63 -17.79 28.06
CA ARG A 62 -6.02 -19.22 28.10
C ARG A 62 -7.54 -19.47 28.16
N ASN A 63 -8.33 -18.55 27.62
CA ASN A 63 -9.79 -18.60 27.60
C ASN A 63 -10.27 -18.99 26.19
N MET A 64 -11.15 -19.98 26.09
CA MET A 64 -11.59 -20.54 24.81
C MET A 64 -12.35 -19.53 23.93
N GLN A 65 -13.16 -18.66 24.54
CA GLN A 65 -13.88 -17.59 23.84
C GLN A 65 -12.90 -16.56 23.24
N VAL A 66 -11.86 -16.22 24.00
CA VAL A 66 -10.83 -15.27 23.57
C VAL A 66 -9.99 -15.87 22.44
N LEU A 67 -9.64 -17.15 22.52
CA LEU A 67 -8.93 -17.85 21.45
C LEU A 67 -9.71 -17.83 20.13
N GLY A 68 -11.03 -18.02 20.16
CA GLY A 68 -11.88 -17.92 18.96
C GLY A 68 -11.81 -16.53 18.30
N MET A 69 -11.86 -15.47 19.11
CA MET A 69 -11.69 -14.09 18.66
C MET A 69 -10.30 -13.83 18.07
N LEU A 70 -9.23 -14.33 18.71
CA LEU A 70 -7.86 -14.21 18.22
C LEU A 70 -7.68 -14.86 16.84
N VAL A 71 -8.22 -16.06 16.64
CA VAL A 71 -8.19 -16.73 15.33
C VAL A 71 -8.94 -15.92 14.29
N LEU A 72 -10.10 -15.37 14.65
CA LEU A 72 -10.88 -14.54 13.75
C LEU A 72 -10.10 -13.29 13.30
N ILE A 73 -9.39 -12.64 14.23
CA ILE A 73 -8.50 -11.50 13.93
C ILE A 73 -7.41 -11.90 12.94
N ILE A 74 -6.77 -13.06 13.13
CA ILE A 74 -5.73 -13.57 12.20
C ILE A 74 -6.30 -13.77 10.80
N VAL A 75 -7.45 -14.44 10.70
CA VAL A 75 -8.10 -14.73 9.42
C VAL A 75 -8.44 -13.43 8.70
N PHE A 76 -9.11 -12.49 9.38
CA PHE A 76 -9.43 -11.21 8.76
C PHE A 76 -8.19 -10.43 8.35
N GLN A 77 -7.14 -10.40 9.19
CA GLN A 77 -5.90 -9.72 8.83
C GLN A 77 -5.26 -10.33 7.59
N LEU A 78 -5.20 -11.67 7.50
CA LEU A 78 -4.62 -12.37 6.36
C LEU A 78 -5.44 -12.18 5.08
N LEU A 79 -6.74 -11.90 5.17
CA LEU A 79 -7.56 -11.54 4.02
C LEU A 79 -7.40 -10.05 3.64
N THR A 80 -7.39 -9.15 4.62
CA THR A 80 -7.33 -7.70 4.39
C THR A 80 -5.95 -7.26 3.88
N ALA A 81 -4.86 -7.80 4.42
CA ALA A 81 -3.50 -7.41 4.05
C ALA A 81 -3.18 -7.58 2.55
N PRO A 82 -3.42 -8.74 1.90
CA PRO A 82 -3.15 -8.93 0.48
C PRO A 82 -4.09 -8.12 -0.40
N VAL A 83 -5.37 -8.00 -0.03
CA VAL A 83 -6.34 -7.17 -0.79
C VAL A 83 -5.92 -5.70 -0.76
N ALA A 84 -5.54 -5.17 0.40
CA ALA A 84 -5.03 -3.82 0.53
C ALA A 84 -3.73 -3.63 -0.27
N ALA A 85 -2.78 -4.56 -0.17
CA ALA A 85 -1.54 -4.50 -0.95
C ALA A 85 -1.80 -4.52 -2.46
N HIS A 86 -2.72 -5.35 -2.94
CA HIS A 86 -3.06 -5.41 -4.36
C HIS A 86 -3.73 -4.11 -4.84
N MET A 87 -4.66 -3.54 -4.06
CA MET A 87 -5.30 -2.27 -4.41
C MET A 87 -4.28 -1.13 -4.45
N VAL A 88 -3.40 -1.05 -3.46
CA VAL A 88 -2.34 -0.04 -3.37
C VAL A 88 -1.34 -0.19 -4.51
N GLY A 89 -0.94 -1.42 -4.86
CA GLY A 89 -0.07 -1.68 -6.00
C GLY A 89 -0.70 -1.22 -7.33
N ARG A 90 -1.97 -1.58 -7.58
CA ARG A 90 -2.69 -1.18 -8.81
C ARG A 90 -2.86 0.33 -8.90
N ALA A 91 -3.19 0.99 -7.79
CA ALA A 91 -3.33 2.45 -7.73
C ALA A 91 -1.97 3.15 -7.91
N GLY A 92 -0.89 2.59 -7.33
CA GLY A 92 0.47 3.08 -7.47
C GLY A 92 0.94 3.07 -8.92
N TYR A 93 0.76 1.95 -9.62
CA TYR A 93 1.09 1.82 -11.04
C TYR A 93 0.29 2.80 -11.91
N ARG A 94 -1.03 2.90 -11.70
CA ARG A 94 -1.90 3.81 -12.47
C ARG A 94 -1.57 5.29 -12.28
N THR A 95 -1.07 5.68 -11.11
CA THR A 95 -0.76 7.09 -10.81
C THR A 95 0.70 7.47 -11.12
N GLY A 96 1.48 6.57 -11.75
CA GLY A 96 2.88 6.80 -12.07
C GLY A 96 3.78 6.97 -10.85
N LYS A 97 3.31 6.57 -9.66
CA LYS A 97 4.06 6.70 -8.39
C LYS A 97 5.01 5.53 -8.13
N VAL A 98 5.09 4.57 -9.05
CA VAL A 98 6.08 3.49 -9.03
C VAL A 98 7.37 4.00 -9.65
N ARG A 99 8.47 3.83 -8.95
CA ARG A 99 9.79 4.29 -9.38
C ARG A 99 10.39 3.31 -10.40
N ASN A 100 10.16 3.58 -11.68
CA ASN A 100 10.70 2.80 -12.80
C ASN A 100 12.24 2.77 -12.82
N ASP A 101 12.90 3.73 -12.19
CA ASP A 101 14.36 3.79 -12.06
C ASP A 101 14.94 2.73 -11.09
N LEU A 102 14.10 2.12 -10.25
CA LEU A 102 14.49 1.04 -9.34
C LEU A 102 14.08 -0.36 -9.83
N LEU A 103 13.33 -0.44 -10.94
CA LEU A 103 12.87 -1.69 -11.52
C LEU A 103 13.93 -2.20 -12.53
N VAL A 104 14.54 -3.35 -12.24
CA VAL A 104 15.51 -4.00 -13.15
C VAL A 104 14.81 -4.66 -14.34
N VAL A 105 13.58 -5.15 -14.13
CA VAL A 105 12.72 -5.78 -15.14
C VAL A 105 11.29 -5.30 -14.91
N ASP A 106 10.63 -4.80 -15.97
CA ASP A 106 9.22 -4.36 -15.94
C ASP A 106 8.46 -4.88 -17.17
N GLU A 107 8.09 -6.16 -17.13
CA GLU A 107 7.32 -6.82 -18.20
C GLU A 107 5.89 -6.26 -18.31
N LEU A 108 5.33 -5.70 -17.23
CA LEU A 108 3.96 -5.18 -17.22
C LEU A 108 3.83 -3.92 -18.08
N THR A 109 4.84 -3.06 -18.02
CA THR A 109 4.93 -1.87 -18.88
C THR A 109 5.18 -2.28 -20.34
N GLU A 110 6.07 -3.25 -20.59
CA GLU A 110 6.31 -3.77 -21.95
C GLU A 110 5.04 -4.34 -22.61
N ASP A 111 4.23 -5.09 -21.87
CA ASP A 111 2.94 -5.60 -22.34
C ASP A 111 1.93 -4.49 -22.64
N HIS A 112 1.91 -3.41 -21.85
CA HIS A 112 1.07 -2.24 -22.12
C HIS A 112 1.49 -1.49 -23.40
N PHE A 113 2.78 -1.40 -23.71
CA PHE A 113 3.26 -0.81 -24.97
C PHE A 113 3.02 -1.72 -26.19
N ARG A 114 2.97 -3.04 -25.99
CA ARG A 114 2.69 -4.02 -27.07
C ARG A 114 1.20 -4.05 -27.46
N ALA A 115 0.31 -3.67 -26.55
CA ALA A 115 -1.10 -3.47 -26.87
C ALA A 115 -1.28 -2.15 -27.66
N PRO A 116 -1.98 -2.15 -28.82
CA PRO A 116 -2.22 -0.91 -29.55
C PRO A 116 -2.97 0.08 -28.64
N GLU A 117 -2.33 1.23 -28.43
CA GLU A 117 -2.75 2.32 -27.56
C GLU A 117 -4.24 2.65 -27.76
N LYS A 118 -5.07 2.46 -26.72
CA LYS A 118 -6.36 3.15 -26.66
C LYS A 118 -6.05 4.57 -26.21
N PRO A 119 -6.33 5.60 -27.01
CA PRO A 119 -5.95 6.96 -26.68
C PRO A 119 -6.62 7.34 -25.35
N VAL A 120 -5.80 7.68 -24.37
CA VAL A 120 -6.26 8.29 -23.11
C VAL A 120 -6.86 9.64 -23.52
N ARG A 121 -8.18 9.71 -23.58
CA ARG A 121 -8.87 10.98 -23.78
C ARG A 121 -8.60 11.82 -22.53
N CYS A 122 -7.74 12.81 -22.65
CA CYS A 122 -7.70 13.89 -21.69
C CYS A 122 -9.10 14.50 -21.67
N GLU A 123 -9.79 14.34 -20.54
CA GLU A 123 -10.93 15.19 -20.24
C GLU A 123 -10.35 16.61 -20.10
N ASP A 124 -10.72 17.50 -21.01
CA ASP A 124 -10.28 18.89 -21.08
C ASP A 124 -10.83 19.69 -19.89
N ASP A 125 -10.28 19.49 -18.69
CA ASP A 125 -10.42 20.43 -17.60
C ASP A 125 -9.39 21.54 -17.79
N HIS A 126 -9.78 22.56 -18.57
CA HIS A 126 -9.57 23.99 -18.30
C HIS A 126 -10.00 24.81 -19.52
N GLY A 127 -11.33 24.97 -19.67
CA GLY A 127 -11.92 26.10 -20.38
C GLY A 127 -11.70 27.40 -19.59
N LEU A 128 -10.45 27.84 -19.49
CA LEU A 128 -10.13 29.24 -19.19
C LEU A 128 -10.31 30.04 -20.48
N ASP A 129 -11.48 30.66 -20.56
CA ASP A 129 -11.70 32.04 -20.98
C ASP A 129 -10.53 32.68 -21.79
N ASN A 130 -10.65 32.71 -23.12
CA ASN A 130 -9.86 33.65 -23.92
C ASN A 130 -10.73 34.36 -24.96
N PRO A 131 -11.29 35.54 -24.62
CA PRO A 131 -12.10 36.33 -25.54
C PRO A 131 -11.27 37.11 -26.58
N ALA A 132 -9.94 37.01 -26.60
CA ALA A 132 -9.07 37.86 -27.45
C ALA A 132 -8.94 37.42 -28.91
N ARG A 133 -9.65 36.37 -29.37
CA ARG A 133 -9.55 35.85 -30.75
C ARG A 133 -10.67 36.31 -31.70
N LYS A 134 -11.32 37.45 -31.45
CA LYS A 134 -12.38 37.97 -32.33
C LYS A 134 -12.04 39.21 -33.15
N ASP A 135 -10.90 39.85 -32.93
CA ASP A 135 -10.64 41.20 -33.46
C ASP A 135 -9.42 41.30 -34.41
N LYS A 136 -9.32 40.43 -35.42
CA LYS A 136 -8.28 40.54 -36.48
C LYS A 136 -8.72 40.08 -37.87
N ARG A 137 -10.03 40.06 -38.18
CA ARG A 137 -10.53 39.65 -39.51
C ARG A 137 -11.14 40.76 -40.36
N ASP A 138 -11.16 42.00 -39.87
CA ASP A 138 -11.89 43.08 -40.57
C ASP A 138 -10.98 44.21 -41.09
N VAL A 139 -9.66 44.04 -41.07
CA VAL A 139 -8.70 45.09 -41.48
C VAL A 139 -7.66 44.54 -42.47
N GLU A 140 -8.12 44.08 -43.63
CA GLU A 140 -7.23 43.97 -44.79
C GLU A 140 -8.06 44.13 -46.07
N ALA A 141 -8.50 45.35 -46.34
CA ALA A 141 -8.88 45.78 -47.67
C ALA A 141 -8.21 47.14 -47.96
N PRO A 142 -7.12 47.16 -48.72
CA PRO A 142 -6.64 48.35 -49.42
C PRO A 142 -6.83 48.28 -50.95
N PRO A 143 -6.74 49.44 -51.64
CA PRO A 143 -7.72 49.85 -52.65
C PRO A 143 -7.19 49.90 -54.10
N ALA A 144 -8.10 49.79 -55.07
CA ALA A 144 -8.31 50.69 -56.23
C ALA A 144 -9.38 50.10 -57.16
#